data_AF-A0A0M3RI44-F1
#
_entry.id   AF-A0A0M3RI44-F1
#
_cell.length_a   1.000
_cell.length_b   1.000
_cell.length_c   1.000
_cell.angle_alpha   90.00
_cell.angle_beta   90.00
_cell.angle_gamma   90.00
#
_symmetry.space_group_name_H-M   'P 1'
#
loop_
_entity.id
_entity.type
_entity.pdbx_description
1 polymer ?
#
loop_
_entity_poly.entity_id
_entity_poly.type
_entity_poly.pdbx_seq_one_letter_code
_entity_poly.pdbx_strand_id
1 'polypeptide(L)'
;MMNKFIFAISTIGLLFAVSCKKNENSNVTPPRDVTEVRNENNQSIETFLKTHTYTFSVTTTISETVTFATTSNTTASIFNDSKLKRLELDVYDANNTLVRHTLYYLILQEGTGTTTTIADSVYVNYKGQLLDLSVFDETTTQSTSNWIDLIGNIVTNKPSGTIRGFREGVAQLRASATGLTNNSDGTLNAPTDGGVGVFFIPSGLGYFNNSQAKIPAYSPLIFTVRLIATRRADHDHDGKPSINEIVRNEYGVVTYPDCDANKDTSYLPDYLDADCK
;
A
#
# COMPACT_ATOMS: atom_id res chain seq x y z
N MET A 1 34.37 84.88 23.66
CA MET A 1 34.32 85.01 25.14
C MET A 1 32.94 84.62 25.60
N MET A 2 32.85 83.70 26.59
CA MET A 2 31.71 83.34 27.47
C MET A 2 30.34 83.09 26.81
N ASN A 3 29.53 82.08 27.15
CA ASN A 3 29.34 81.29 28.38
C ASN A 3 28.42 80.09 28.00
N LYS A 4 28.64 78.85 28.50
CA LYS A 4 27.97 78.21 29.67
C LYS A 4 26.42 78.20 29.57
N PHE A 5 25.62 77.15 29.83
CA PHE A 5 25.74 75.79 30.39
C PHE A 5 24.29 75.17 30.40
N ILE A 6 24.18 73.83 30.58
CA ILE A 6 23.08 73.06 31.23
C ILE A 6 21.88 72.50 30.39
N PHE A 7 21.95 71.18 30.14
CA PHE A 7 21.04 70.07 30.55
C PHE A 7 19.53 70.33 30.82
N ALA A 8 18.62 69.59 30.14
CA ALA A 8 17.61 68.72 30.78
C ALA A 8 16.69 68.00 29.76
N ILE A 9 16.26 66.81 30.19
CA ILE A 9 15.51 65.69 29.57
C ILE A 9 14.09 66.05 29.09
N SER A 10 13.67 65.46 27.96
CA SER A 10 12.30 64.92 27.83
C SER A 10 12.20 63.85 26.73
N THR A 11 11.84 62.65 27.17
CA THR A 11 11.49 61.45 26.41
C THR A 11 10.18 61.63 25.63
N ILE A 12 10.21 61.34 24.32
CA ILE A 12 9.01 60.97 23.55
C ILE A 12 9.35 59.77 22.68
N GLY A 13 8.61 58.68 22.91
CA GLY A 13 8.82 57.37 22.32
C GLY A 13 8.45 57.33 20.84
N LEU A 14 9.34 56.72 20.05
CA LEU A 14 9.00 56.22 18.73
C LEU A 14 8.65 54.73 18.85
N LEU A 15 7.36 54.44 18.68
CA LEU A 15 6.84 53.11 18.43
C LEU A 15 7.46 52.58 17.13
N PHE A 16 8.46 51.70 17.25
CA PHE A 16 8.88 50.85 16.14
C PHE A 16 7.78 49.80 15.91
N ALA A 17 6.95 50.03 14.90
CA ALA A 17 6.12 48.97 14.33
C ALA A 17 7.06 47.94 13.66
N VAL A 18 7.42 46.90 14.42
CA VAL A 18 7.98 45.67 13.88
C VAL A 18 6.88 45.04 13.03
N SER A 19 6.93 45.31 11.73
CA SER A 19 6.14 44.59 10.74
C SER A 19 6.59 43.14 10.78
N CYS A 20 5.77 42.28 11.41
CA CYS A 20 5.85 40.84 11.23
C CYS A 20 5.72 40.56 9.74
N LYS A 21 6.80 40.07 9.10
CA LYS A 21 6.68 39.42 7.80
C LYS A 21 5.71 38.26 7.98
N LYS A 22 4.59 38.38 7.27
CA LYS A 22 3.53 37.39 7.20
C LYS A 22 4.15 36.05 6.80
N ASN A 23 3.79 35.04 7.57
CA ASN A 23 4.22 33.64 7.53
C ASN A 23 4.49 33.13 6.11
N GLU A 24 5.59 32.38 5.97
CA GLU A 24 5.90 31.67 4.73
C GLU A 24 4.74 30.75 4.38
N ASN A 25 4.06 31.08 3.27
CA ASN A 25 3.11 30.19 2.65
C ASN A 25 3.82 28.85 2.42
N SER A 26 3.37 27.81 3.12
CA SER A 26 3.72 26.44 2.79
C SER A 26 3.22 26.21 1.36
N ASN A 27 4.09 26.40 0.37
CA ASN A 27 3.81 26.09 -1.02
C ASN A 27 3.70 24.56 -1.11
N VAL A 28 2.48 24.05 -0.88
CA VAL A 28 2.15 22.65 -1.17
C VAL A 28 2.20 22.52 -2.68
N THR A 29 3.23 21.87 -3.20
CA THR A 29 3.30 21.52 -4.63
C THR A 29 2.10 20.63 -4.93
N PRO A 30 1.24 20.98 -5.91
CA PRO A 30 0.13 20.14 -6.29
C PRO A 30 0.62 18.73 -6.70
N PRO A 31 -0.18 17.67 -6.45
CA PRO A 31 0.14 16.35 -6.96
C PRO A 31 0.34 16.39 -8.48
N ARG A 32 1.28 15.57 -8.97
CA ARG A 32 1.53 15.40 -10.41
C ARG A 32 0.32 14.74 -11.08
N ASP A 33 0.22 14.92 -12.39
CA ASP A 33 -0.82 14.29 -13.20
C ASP A 33 -0.73 12.76 -13.12
N VAL A 34 -1.88 12.11 -12.88
CA VAL A 34 -1.95 10.65 -12.68
C VAL A 34 -1.58 9.90 -13.94
N THR A 35 -1.95 10.40 -15.12
CA THR A 35 -1.66 9.77 -16.41
C THR A 35 -0.17 9.87 -16.74
N GLU A 36 0.45 11.02 -16.47
CA GLU A 36 1.90 11.23 -16.61
C GLU A 36 2.69 10.26 -15.73
N VAL A 37 2.41 10.24 -14.42
CA VAL A 37 3.12 9.36 -13.48
C VAL A 37 2.88 7.88 -13.81
N ARG A 38 1.66 7.50 -14.20
CA ARG A 38 1.37 6.13 -14.66
C ARG A 38 2.28 5.74 -15.82
N ASN A 39 2.47 6.60 -16.83
CA ASN A 39 3.34 6.30 -17.97
C ASN A 39 4.79 6.05 -17.55
N GLU A 40 5.33 6.93 -16.70
CA GLU A 40 6.70 6.80 -16.18
C GLU A 40 6.88 5.53 -15.35
N ASN A 41 5.89 5.22 -14.51
CA ASN A 41 5.89 4.02 -13.68
C ASN A 41 5.81 2.75 -14.55
N ASN A 42 4.94 2.71 -15.55
CA ASN A 42 4.86 1.59 -16.49
C ASN A 42 6.19 1.37 -17.22
N GLN A 43 6.81 2.45 -17.72
CA GLN A 43 8.12 2.38 -18.37
C GLN A 43 9.20 1.84 -17.42
N SER A 44 9.22 2.32 -16.17
CA SER A 44 10.21 1.91 -15.16
C SER A 44 10.04 0.44 -14.76
N ILE A 45 8.80 0.01 -14.52
CA ILE A 45 8.48 -1.39 -14.22
C ILE A 45 8.86 -2.28 -15.39
N GLU A 46 8.44 -1.97 -16.62
CA GLU A 46 8.80 -2.77 -17.79
C GLU A 46 10.31 -2.84 -18.03
N THR A 47 11.03 -1.74 -17.76
CA THR A 47 12.50 -1.73 -17.84
C THR A 47 13.08 -2.70 -16.82
N PHE A 48 12.62 -2.68 -15.58
CA PHE A 48 13.02 -3.65 -14.55
C PHE A 48 12.76 -5.09 -15.03
N LEU A 49 11.53 -5.38 -15.48
CA LEU A 49 11.13 -6.71 -15.92
C LEU A 49 11.97 -7.23 -17.11
N LYS A 50 12.36 -6.35 -18.04
CA LYS A 50 13.17 -6.72 -19.22
C LYS A 50 14.66 -6.90 -18.92
N THR A 51 15.14 -6.34 -17.82
CA THR A 51 16.57 -6.30 -17.45
C THR A 51 16.92 -7.15 -16.24
N HIS A 52 15.94 -7.82 -15.62
CA HIS A 52 16.13 -8.66 -14.45
C HIS A 52 15.60 -10.08 -14.66
N THR A 53 16.26 -11.03 -14.01
CA THR A 53 15.76 -12.38 -13.73
C THR A 53 15.47 -12.53 -12.24
N TYR A 54 14.82 -13.62 -11.86
CA TYR A 54 14.64 -13.99 -10.46
C TYR A 54 15.04 -15.43 -10.20
N THR A 55 15.41 -15.74 -8.95
CA THR A 55 15.39 -17.11 -8.43
C THR A 55 14.28 -17.25 -7.40
N PHE A 56 13.72 -18.45 -7.30
CA PHE A 56 12.67 -18.79 -6.34
C PHE A 56 13.09 -20.01 -5.53
N SER A 57 13.02 -19.90 -4.21
CA SER A 57 13.34 -20.97 -3.26
C SER A 57 12.23 -21.11 -2.23
N VAL A 58 11.80 -22.34 -1.96
CA VAL A 58 10.81 -22.63 -0.92
C VAL A 58 11.51 -22.66 0.43
N THR A 59 11.54 -21.51 1.11
CA THR A 59 12.16 -21.31 2.44
C THR A 59 11.18 -20.59 3.38
N THR A 60 11.38 -20.74 4.69
CA THR A 60 10.63 -20.03 5.74
C THR A 60 11.02 -18.55 5.83
N THR A 61 12.18 -18.16 5.31
CA THR A 61 12.70 -16.80 5.34
C THR A 61 12.25 -16.04 4.09
N ILE A 62 11.40 -15.03 4.26
CA ILE A 62 10.82 -14.29 3.12
C ILE A 62 11.87 -13.51 2.31
N SER A 63 12.94 -13.05 2.97
CA SER A 63 14.00 -12.28 2.32
C SER A 63 14.80 -13.10 1.29
N GLU A 64 14.87 -14.42 1.49
CA GLU A 64 15.56 -15.39 0.64
C GLU A 64 14.64 -16.07 -0.38
N THR A 65 13.31 -15.94 -0.22
CA THR A 65 12.32 -16.65 -1.03
C THR A 65 12.40 -16.25 -2.51
N VAL A 66 12.60 -14.96 -2.78
CA VAL A 66 12.84 -14.43 -4.13
C VAL A 66 14.02 -13.48 -4.11
N THR A 67 14.98 -13.69 -5.01
CA THR A 67 16.08 -12.76 -5.26
C THR A 67 16.10 -12.37 -6.73
N PHE A 68 16.45 -11.12 -6.99
CA PHE A 68 16.55 -10.56 -8.34
C PHE A 68 18.01 -10.36 -8.73
N ALA A 69 18.31 -10.55 -10.01
CA ALA A 69 19.61 -10.27 -10.58
C ALA A 69 19.46 -9.61 -11.96
N THR A 70 20.38 -8.74 -12.32
CA THR A 70 20.41 -8.13 -13.66
C THR A 70 20.78 -9.16 -14.71
N THR A 71 20.26 -8.99 -15.92
CA THR A 71 20.56 -9.84 -17.07
C THR A 71 20.58 -9.03 -18.35
N SER A 72 21.48 -9.41 -19.26
CA SER A 72 21.45 -8.97 -20.67
C SER A 72 20.74 -9.98 -21.56
N ASN A 73 20.44 -11.19 -21.07
CA ASN A 73 19.69 -12.19 -21.80
C ASN A 73 18.20 -11.88 -21.74
N THR A 74 17.70 -11.18 -22.75
CA THR A 74 16.30 -10.78 -22.84
C THR A 74 15.36 -11.98 -22.80
N THR A 75 15.73 -13.12 -23.38
CA THR A 75 14.87 -14.33 -23.40
C THR A 75 14.65 -14.94 -22.01
N ALA A 76 15.59 -14.74 -21.08
CA ALA A 76 15.50 -15.21 -19.71
C ALA A 76 14.94 -14.16 -18.73
N SER A 77 14.68 -12.93 -19.20
CA SER A 77 14.15 -11.85 -18.36
C SER A 77 12.75 -12.16 -17.82
N ILE A 78 12.38 -11.54 -16.70
CA ILE A 78 11.03 -11.66 -16.12
C ILE A 78 9.96 -11.31 -17.16
N PHE A 79 10.21 -10.31 -18.01
CA PHE A 79 9.27 -9.86 -19.03
C PHE A 79 8.88 -10.96 -20.02
N ASN A 80 9.79 -11.91 -20.28
CA ASN A 80 9.56 -13.04 -21.17
C ASN A 80 9.22 -14.35 -20.42
N ASP A 81 9.09 -14.32 -19.08
CA ASP A 81 8.61 -15.48 -18.33
C ASP A 81 7.12 -15.68 -18.57
N SER A 82 6.74 -16.89 -19.02
CA SER A 82 5.35 -17.32 -19.22
C SER A 82 4.45 -17.17 -17.98
N LYS A 83 5.01 -17.10 -16.77
CA LYS A 83 4.26 -16.88 -15.53
C LYS A 83 3.90 -15.42 -15.29
N LEU A 84 4.50 -14.48 -16.02
CA LEU A 84 4.22 -13.05 -15.84
C LEU A 84 2.80 -12.75 -16.31
N LYS A 85 1.98 -12.29 -15.38
CA LYS A 85 0.58 -11.90 -15.59
C LYS A 85 0.40 -10.40 -15.36
N ARG A 86 -0.75 -9.90 -15.79
CA ARG A 86 -1.16 -8.49 -15.64
C ARG A 86 -2.53 -8.44 -14.98
N LEU A 87 -2.74 -7.44 -14.15
CA LEU A 87 -4.02 -7.06 -13.60
C LEU A 87 -4.24 -5.57 -13.90
N GLU A 88 -5.32 -5.26 -14.62
CA GLU A 88 -5.67 -3.89 -14.97
C GLU A 88 -6.61 -3.29 -13.91
N LEU A 89 -6.23 -2.15 -13.35
CA LEU A 89 -6.91 -1.51 -12.24
C LEU A 89 -7.08 -0.01 -12.48
N ASP A 90 -8.31 0.50 -12.40
CA ASP A 90 -8.59 1.91 -12.65
C ASP A 90 -8.49 2.75 -11.37
N VAL A 91 -7.84 3.91 -11.44
CA VAL A 91 -7.70 4.88 -10.34
C VAL A 91 -8.32 6.20 -10.78
N TYR A 92 -9.09 6.85 -9.90
CA TYR A 92 -9.60 8.20 -10.17
C TYR A 92 -8.50 9.25 -10.04
N ASP A 93 -8.42 10.15 -11.02
CA ASP A 93 -7.61 11.37 -10.89
C ASP A 93 -8.36 12.48 -10.13
N ALA A 94 -7.72 13.64 -10.00
CA ALA A 94 -8.30 14.80 -9.32
C ALA A 94 -9.57 15.35 -9.99
N ASN A 95 -9.82 15.00 -11.27
CA ASN A 95 -11.00 15.40 -12.04
C ASN A 95 -12.05 14.28 -12.11
N ASN A 96 -11.93 13.24 -11.27
CA ASN A 96 -12.81 12.07 -11.25
C ASN A 96 -12.82 11.29 -12.58
N THR A 97 -11.73 11.36 -13.34
CA THR A 97 -11.51 10.56 -14.55
C THR A 97 -10.76 9.28 -14.19
N LEU A 98 -11.21 8.15 -14.73
CA LEU A 98 -10.57 6.86 -14.51
C LEU A 98 -9.30 6.75 -15.36
N VAL A 99 -8.18 6.50 -14.69
CA VAL A 99 -6.87 6.23 -15.29
C VAL A 99 -6.49 4.77 -15.02
N ARG A 100 -6.42 3.97 -16.09
CA ARG A 100 -6.04 2.56 -16.02
C ARG A 100 -4.58 2.36 -15.70
N HIS A 101 -4.29 1.53 -14.71
CA HIS A 101 -2.94 1.12 -14.30
C HIS A 101 -2.77 -0.39 -14.47
N THR A 102 -1.56 -0.79 -14.87
CA THR A 102 -1.20 -2.21 -14.97
C THR A 102 -0.36 -2.62 -13.77
N LEU A 103 -0.85 -3.58 -12.99
CA LEU A 103 -0.08 -4.29 -11.98
C LEU A 103 0.46 -5.57 -12.61
N TYR A 104 1.78 -5.72 -12.66
CA TYR A 104 2.42 -6.95 -13.13
C TYR A 104 2.64 -7.89 -11.95
N TYR A 105 2.45 -9.19 -12.15
CA TYR A 105 2.68 -10.15 -11.09
C TYR A 105 3.12 -11.53 -11.56
N LEU A 106 3.78 -12.26 -10.67
CA LEU A 106 4.14 -13.66 -10.81
C LEU A 106 3.50 -14.43 -9.66
N ILE A 107 2.84 -15.54 -9.96
CA ILE A 107 2.49 -16.55 -8.95
C ILE A 107 3.54 -17.66 -9.07
N LEU A 108 4.41 -17.75 -8.07
CA LEU A 108 5.54 -18.68 -8.04
C LEU A 108 5.18 -19.97 -7.31
N GLN A 109 4.20 -19.88 -6.41
CA GLN A 109 3.57 -21.01 -5.73
C GLN A 109 2.11 -20.64 -5.51
N GLU A 110 1.16 -21.49 -5.91
CA GLU A 110 -0.27 -21.17 -5.84
C GLU A 110 -0.80 -21.13 -4.39
N GLY A 111 -0.32 -22.05 -3.55
CA GLY A 111 -0.88 -22.32 -2.23
C GLY A 111 -1.84 -23.51 -2.22
N THR A 112 -1.95 -24.20 -1.08
CA THR A 112 -2.70 -25.45 -0.94
C THR A 112 -4.08 -25.28 -0.28
N GLY A 113 -4.30 -24.16 0.40
CA GLY A 113 -5.51 -23.85 1.14
C GLY A 113 -6.54 -23.05 0.33
N THR A 114 -7.31 -22.21 1.03
CA THR A 114 -8.38 -21.39 0.45
C THR A 114 -7.84 -20.13 -0.22
N THR A 115 -8.52 -19.69 -1.29
CA THR A 115 -8.27 -18.40 -1.93
C THR A 115 -8.71 -17.27 -1.00
N THR A 116 -7.89 -16.22 -0.93
CA THR A 116 -8.22 -15.00 -0.17
C THR A 116 -9.02 -14.02 -1.05
N THR A 117 -9.67 -13.02 -0.46
CA THR A 117 -10.35 -11.94 -1.18
C THR A 117 -9.77 -10.58 -0.80
N ILE A 118 -10.25 -9.50 -1.43
CA ILE A 118 -9.73 -8.14 -1.16
C ILE A 118 -10.16 -7.58 0.19
N ALA A 119 -11.13 -8.20 0.86
CA ALA A 119 -11.74 -7.75 2.11
C ALA A 119 -11.34 -8.60 3.32
N ASP A 120 -10.26 -9.37 3.21
CA ASP A 120 -9.86 -10.35 4.23
C ASP A 120 -8.98 -9.74 5.29
N SER A 121 -8.98 -10.41 6.44
CA SER A 121 -7.80 -10.39 7.30
C SER A 121 -6.87 -11.53 6.90
N VAL A 122 -5.62 -11.21 6.62
CA VAL A 122 -4.60 -12.18 6.17
C VAL A 122 -3.40 -12.20 7.11
N TYR A 123 -2.77 -13.36 7.21
CA TYR A 123 -1.45 -13.49 7.78
C TYR A 123 -0.45 -13.74 6.66
N VAL A 124 0.52 -12.85 6.52
CA VAL A 124 1.51 -12.89 5.44
C VAL A 124 2.93 -12.80 6.00
N ASN A 125 3.88 -13.38 5.28
CA ASN A 125 5.24 -12.88 5.33
C ASN A 125 5.49 -12.14 4.03
N TYR A 126 6.08 -10.95 4.12
CA TYR A 126 6.36 -10.16 2.93
C TYR A 126 7.74 -9.49 3.00
N LYS A 127 8.23 -9.12 1.82
CA LYS A 127 9.38 -8.24 1.62
C LYS A 127 8.97 -7.17 0.60
N GLY A 128 9.04 -5.91 1.01
CA GLY A 128 8.76 -4.74 0.21
C GLY A 128 10.06 -4.05 -0.25
N GLN A 129 10.18 -3.82 -1.55
CA GLN A 129 11.35 -3.22 -2.18
C GLN A 129 10.99 -2.13 -3.19
N LEU A 130 11.90 -1.18 -3.41
CA LEU A 130 11.85 -0.30 -4.58
C LEU A 130 12.44 -1.02 -5.81
N LEU A 131 12.31 -0.42 -7.01
CA LEU A 131 12.86 -0.99 -8.25
C LEU A 131 14.41 -1.04 -8.27
N ASP A 132 15.08 -0.26 -7.41
CA ASP A 132 16.53 -0.36 -7.18
C ASP A 132 16.92 -1.48 -6.20
N LEU A 133 15.94 -2.31 -5.81
CA LEU A 133 16.05 -3.42 -4.87
C LEU A 133 16.30 -3.02 -3.41
N SER A 134 16.30 -1.74 -3.06
CA SER A 134 16.35 -1.31 -1.66
C SER A 134 15.12 -1.81 -0.90
N VAL A 135 15.34 -2.48 0.23
CA VAL A 135 14.28 -3.01 1.10
C VAL A 135 13.78 -1.89 2.00
N PHE A 136 12.49 -1.56 1.90
CA PHE A 136 11.87 -0.58 2.80
C PHE A 136 11.25 -1.24 4.03
N ASP A 137 10.69 -2.44 3.89
CA ASP A 137 10.04 -3.18 4.99
C ASP A 137 10.02 -4.69 4.70
N GLU A 138 10.09 -5.52 5.74
CA GLU A 138 10.00 -6.97 5.62
C GLU A 138 9.62 -7.66 6.93
N THR A 139 9.00 -8.83 6.81
CA THR A 139 8.73 -9.69 7.97
C THR A 139 10.01 -10.40 8.41
N THR A 140 10.53 -10.01 9.58
CA THR A 140 11.72 -10.64 10.20
C THR A 140 11.36 -11.63 11.31
N THR A 141 10.21 -11.46 11.95
CA THR A 141 9.72 -12.34 13.03
C THR A 141 8.20 -12.54 12.93
N GLN A 142 7.73 -13.68 13.44
CA GLN A 142 6.30 -14.01 13.50
C GLN A 142 5.72 -13.59 14.86
N SER A 143 4.59 -12.91 14.83
CA SER A 143 3.78 -12.55 16.02
C SER A 143 2.31 -12.84 15.76
N THR A 144 1.56 -13.19 16.80
CA THR A 144 0.10 -13.41 16.70
C THR A 144 -0.66 -12.14 16.28
N SER A 145 -0.04 -10.97 16.40
CA SER A 145 -0.63 -9.67 16.03
C SER A 145 -0.36 -9.26 14.58
N ASN A 146 0.37 -10.05 13.79
CA ASN A 146 0.73 -9.70 12.41
C ASN A 146 -0.40 -9.94 11.38
N TRP A 147 -1.65 -10.05 11.84
CA TRP A 147 -2.79 -10.10 10.93
C TRP A 147 -2.98 -8.72 10.28
N ILE A 148 -3.09 -8.71 8.96
CA ILE A 148 -3.29 -7.52 8.14
C ILE A 148 -4.71 -7.56 7.63
N ASP A 149 -5.51 -6.57 8.03
CA ASP A 149 -6.77 -6.26 7.38
C ASP A 149 -6.49 -5.63 6.00
N LEU A 150 -6.93 -6.29 4.93
CA LEU A 150 -6.63 -5.88 3.57
C LEU A 150 -7.41 -4.64 3.12
N ILE A 151 -8.70 -4.56 3.48
CA ILE A 151 -9.59 -3.46 3.05
C ILE A 151 -9.62 -2.34 4.07
N GLY A 152 -9.56 -2.67 5.36
CA GLY A 152 -9.60 -1.69 6.43
C GLY A 152 -10.97 -1.06 6.65
N ASN A 153 -10.99 -0.14 7.61
CA ASN A 153 -12.08 0.77 7.86
C ASN A 153 -11.86 2.06 7.06
N ILE A 154 -12.74 2.34 6.09
CA ILE A 154 -12.63 3.48 5.18
C ILE A 154 -13.26 4.79 5.69
N VAL A 155 -14.08 4.73 6.75
CA VAL A 155 -14.85 5.90 7.23
C VAL A 155 -14.12 6.69 8.30
N THR A 156 -12.97 6.22 8.77
CA THR A 156 -12.16 6.97 9.74
C THR A 156 -11.32 8.06 9.06
N ASN A 157 -10.96 9.09 9.84
CA ASN A 157 -10.03 10.15 9.40
C ASN A 157 -8.62 9.64 9.04
N LYS A 158 -8.32 8.38 9.31
CA LYS A 158 -7.11 7.68 8.92
C LYS A 158 -7.53 6.30 8.39
N PRO A 159 -8.02 6.23 7.14
CA PRO A 159 -8.47 4.98 6.55
C PRO A 159 -7.43 3.88 6.83
N SER A 160 -7.85 2.79 7.46
CA SER A 160 -6.98 1.66 7.71
C SER A 160 -6.97 0.74 6.49
N GLY A 161 -6.24 -0.37 6.58
CA GLY A 161 -6.10 -1.32 5.48
C GLY A 161 -4.79 -1.16 4.73
N THR A 162 -4.69 -1.82 3.58
CA THR A 162 -3.47 -1.84 2.76
C THR A 162 -3.63 -0.99 1.50
N ILE A 163 -2.48 -0.65 0.88
CA ILE A 163 -2.50 -0.06 -0.47
C ILE A 163 -3.22 -0.99 -1.44
N ARG A 164 -3.94 -0.41 -2.42
CA ARG A 164 -4.80 -1.16 -3.33
C ARG A 164 -4.07 -2.27 -4.08
N GLY A 165 -2.87 -1.98 -4.60
CA GLY A 165 -2.08 -2.98 -5.31
C GLY A 165 -1.70 -4.17 -4.43
N PHE A 166 -1.50 -3.96 -3.13
CA PHE A 166 -1.17 -5.05 -2.20
C PHE A 166 -2.37 -5.97 -1.99
N ARG A 167 -3.54 -5.45 -1.61
CA ARG A 167 -4.74 -6.30 -1.44
C ARG A 167 -5.17 -6.99 -2.72
N GLU A 168 -5.11 -6.32 -3.87
CA GLU A 168 -5.48 -6.89 -5.17
C GLU A 168 -4.50 -7.99 -5.61
N GLY A 169 -3.20 -7.80 -5.33
CA GLY A 169 -2.17 -8.81 -5.56
C GLY A 169 -2.32 -10.01 -4.64
N VAL A 170 -2.45 -9.78 -3.33
CA VAL A 170 -2.63 -10.85 -2.34
C VAL A 170 -3.89 -11.67 -2.60
N ALA A 171 -4.98 -11.04 -3.08
CA ALA A 171 -6.20 -11.72 -3.53
C ALA A 171 -6.00 -12.75 -4.67
N GLN A 172 -4.84 -12.74 -5.35
CA GLN A 172 -4.49 -13.76 -6.35
C GLN A 172 -3.90 -15.04 -5.72
N LEU A 173 -3.64 -15.06 -4.41
CA LEU A 173 -2.98 -16.17 -3.72
C LEU A 173 -3.97 -17.05 -2.96
N ARG A 174 -3.56 -18.31 -2.75
CA ARG A 174 -4.19 -19.23 -1.80
C ARG A 174 -3.32 -19.36 -0.56
N ALA A 175 -3.97 -19.45 0.60
CA ALA A 175 -3.27 -19.66 1.87
C ALA A 175 -2.63 -21.05 1.95
N SER A 176 -1.89 -21.31 3.01
CA SER A 176 -1.53 -22.68 3.39
C SER A 176 -2.80 -23.45 3.79
N ALA A 177 -2.81 -24.77 3.56
CA ALA A 177 -3.81 -25.65 4.14
C ALA A 177 -3.65 -25.80 5.66
N THR A 178 -2.48 -25.44 6.19
CA THR A 178 -2.16 -25.46 7.62
C THR A 178 -1.95 -24.05 8.16
N GLY A 179 -2.14 -23.87 9.46
CA GLY A 179 -1.93 -22.58 10.12
C GLY A 179 -0.51 -22.42 10.67
N LEU A 180 -0.31 -21.30 11.36
CA LEU A 180 0.86 -21.11 12.24
C LEU A 180 0.84 -22.16 13.34
N THR A 181 2.03 -22.66 13.71
CA THR A 181 2.21 -23.57 14.85
C THR A 181 3.11 -22.94 15.89
N ASN A 182 2.92 -23.29 17.16
CA ASN A 182 3.76 -22.79 18.25
C ASN A 182 5.00 -23.68 18.41
N ASN A 183 6.15 -23.04 18.58
CA ASN A 183 7.34 -23.67 19.12
C ASN A 183 7.25 -23.84 20.63
N SER A 184 8.10 -24.71 21.18
CA SER A 184 8.22 -24.93 22.62
C SER A 184 8.70 -23.69 23.39
N ASP A 185 9.32 -22.74 22.70
CA ASP A 185 9.82 -21.47 23.26
C ASP A 185 8.81 -20.31 23.14
N GLY A 186 7.59 -20.57 22.62
CA GLY A 186 6.55 -19.58 22.44
C GLY A 186 6.64 -18.76 21.14
N THR A 187 7.64 -19.00 20.30
CA THR A 187 7.70 -18.41 18.94
C THR A 187 6.76 -19.14 17.98
N LEU A 188 6.45 -18.54 16.84
CA LEU A 188 5.55 -19.12 15.83
C LEU A 188 6.34 -19.64 14.62
N ASN A 189 6.01 -20.84 14.15
CA ASN A 189 6.45 -21.35 12.86
C ASN A 189 5.40 -21.09 11.79
N ALA A 190 5.83 -20.48 10.69
CA ALA A 190 5.02 -20.35 9.48
C ALA A 190 5.16 -21.58 8.58
N PRO A 191 4.06 -22.10 8.01
CA PRO A 191 4.11 -23.12 6.98
C PRO A 191 4.70 -22.58 5.67
N THR A 192 5.29 -23.46 4.87
CA THR A 192 5.96 -23.11 3.60
C THR A 192 5.15 -23.49 2.35
N ASP A 193 3.97 -24.09 2.51
CA ASP A 193 3.07 -24.49 1.43
C ASP A 193 2.04 -23.40 1.05
N GLY A 194 2.02 -22.27 1.77
CA GLY A 194 1.21 -21.10 1.41
C GLY A 194 1.67 -20.43 0.10
N GLY A 195 0.73 -19.81 -0.63
CA GLY A 195 0.99 -19.22 -1.93
C GLY A 195 2.05 -18.12 -1.90
N VAL A 196 2.93 -18.09 -2.90
CA VAL A 196 4.00 -17.09 -3.05
C VAL A 196 3.79 -16.31 -4.34
N GLY A 197 3.67 -14.99 -4.20
CA GLY A 197 3.55 -14.05 -5.31
C GLY A 197 4.60 -12.96 -5.27
N VAL A 198 4.92 -12.43 -6.45
CA VAL A 198 5.68 -11.18 -6.62
C VAL A 198 4.80 -10.19 -7.35
N PHE A 199 4.63 -8.99 -6.80
CA PHE A 199 3.75 -7.94 -7.33
C PHE A 199 4.55 -6.66 -7.61
N PHE A 200 4.49 -6.18 -8.84
CA PHE A 200 5.09 -4.92 -9.28
C PHE A 200 3.97 -3.87 -9.38
N ILE A 201 3.94 -2.98 -8.40
CA ILE A 201 2.83 -2.08 -8.13
C ILE A 201 3.22 -0.66 -8.56
N PRO A 202 2.57 -0.06 -9.58
CA PRO A 202 2.77 1.35 -9.89
C PRO A 202 2.28 2.22 -8.73
N SER A 203 2.89 3.40 -8.56
CA SER A 203 2.62 4.28 -7.41
C SER A 203 1.17 4.71 -7.29
N GLY A 204 0.41 4.82 -8.40
CA GLY A 204 -1.03 5.11 -8.38
C GLY A 204 -1.88 4.01 -7.71
N LEU A 205 -1.38 2.78 -7.63
CA LEU A 205 -1.96 1.68 -6.85
C LEU A 205 -1.29 1.50 -5.47
N GLY A 206 -0.30 2.35 -5.18
CA GLY A 206 0.47 2.40 -3.94
C GLY A 206 0.25 3.73 -3.21
N TYR A 207 1.35 4.40 -2.87
CA TYR A 207 1.32 5.65 -2.09
C TYR A 207 1.24 6.93 -2.94
N PHE A 208 1.34 6.83 -4.27
CA PHE A 208 1.35 7.95 -5.22
C PHE A 208 2.21 9.13 -4.73
N ASN A 209 1.65 10.32 -4.49
CA ASN A 209 2.38 11.51 -4.05
C ASN A 209 2.75 11.51 -2.56
N ASN A 210 2.29 10.53 -1.77
CA ASN A 210 2.52 10.45 -0.33
C ASN A 210 3.81 9.71 -0.02
N SER A 211 4.92 10.45 0.13
CA SER A 211 6.19 9.85 0.56
C SER A 211 6.08 9.19 1.93
N GLN A 212 6.65 7.99 2.07
CA GLN A 212 6.86 7.30 3.35
C GLN A 212 8.33 7.42 3.76
N ALA A 213 8.65 7.04 5.00
CA ALA A 213 10.00 7.18 5.55
C ALA A 213 11.12 6.63 4.64
N LYS A 214 10.88 5.51 3.95
CA LYS A 214 11.81 4.86 3.02
C LYS A 214 11.27 4.72 1.59
N ILE A 215 10.14 5.38 1.29
CA ILE A 215 9.49 5.28 -0.02
C ILE A 215 9.32 6.71 -0.55
N PRO A 216 10.15 7.16 -1.50
CA PRO A 216 9.95 8.44 -2.16
C PRO A 216 8.58 8.53 -2.82
N ALA A 217 8.04 9.74 -2.95
CA ALA A 217 6.80 9.97 -3.70
C ALA A 217 6.94 9.45 -5.15
N TYR A 218 5.84 8.92 -5.69
CA TYR A 218 5.68 8.39 -7.05
C TYR A 218 6.51 7.14 -7.36
N SER A 219 7.01 6.45 -6.33
CA SER A 219 7.81 5.24 -6.48
C SER A 219 6.95 4.01 -6.80
N PRO A 220 7.28 3.25 -7.87
CA PRO A 220 6.81 1.88 -8.02
C PRO A 220 7.39 0.97 -6.93
N LEU A 221 6.62 -0.05 -6.55
CA LEU A 221 6.96 -0.97 -5.47
C LEU A 221 7.03 -2.40 -5.98
N ILE A 222 7.89 -3.22 -5.37
CA ILE A 222 7.94 -4.66 -5.54
C ILE A 222 7.58 -5.28 -4.18
N PHE A 223 6.55 -6.13 -4.16
CA PHE A 223 6.25 -6.96 -3.00
C PHE A 223 6.46 -8.42 -3.33
N THR A 224 7.32 -9.09 -2.58
CA THR A 224 7.29 -10.56 -2.47
C THR A 224 6.42 -10.93 -1.28
N VAL A 225 5.40 -11.74 -1.48
CA VAL A 225 4.45 -12.12 -0.42
C VAL A 225 4.29 -13.64 -0.39
N ARG A 226 4.35 -14.21 0.82
CA ARG A 226 3.85 -15.54 1.13
C ARG A 226 2.56 -15.41 1.94
N LEU A 227 1.45 -15.90 1.41
CA LEU A 227 0.18 -15.95 2.11
C LEU A 227 0.13 -17.20 2.99
N ILE A 228 0.22 -17.00 4.32
CA ILE A 228 0.22 -18.08 5.30
C ILE A 228 -1.20 -18.50 5.63
N ALA A 229 -2.03 -17.54 6.03
CA ALA A 229 -3.39 -17.80 6.44
C ALA A 229 -4.31 -16.68 5.99
N THR A 230 -5.59 -17.00 5.84
CA THR A 230 -6.65 -16.03 5.54
C THR A 230 -7.86 -16.31 6.42
N ARG A 231 -8.59 -15.24 6.79
CA ARG A 231 -9.86 -15.29 7.51
C ARG A 231 -10.90 -14.49 6.73
N ARG A 232 -12.11 -15.06 6.64
CA ARG A 232 -13.26 -14.29 6.17
C ARG A 232 -13.57 -13.20 7.18
N ALA A 233 -13.40 -11.95 6.76
CA ALA A 233 -13.75 -10.81 7.59
C ALA A 233 -15.26 -10.56 7.47
N ASP A 234 -15.78 -10.12 8.59
CA ASP A 234 -17.12 -9.67 8.90
C ASP A 234 -16.84 -8.56 9.93
N HIS A 235 -16.66 -7.33 9.44
CA HIS A 235 -16.01 -6.25 10.23
C HIS A 235 -16.95 -5.66 11.28
N ASP A 236 -18.25 -5.70 11.01
CA ASP A 236 -19.35 -5.22 11.82
C ASP A 236 -20.03 -6.34 12.64
N HIS A 237 -19.72 -7.61 12.34
CA HIS A 237 -20.16 -8.80 13.07
C HIS A 237 -21.67 -9.07 12.96
N ASP A 238 -22.25 -8.78 11.80
CA ASP A 238 -23.67 -9.01 11.52
C ASP A 238 -23.96 -10.43 11.00
N GLY A 239 -22.91 -11.18 10.63
CA GLY A 239 -22.96 -12.54 10.09
C GLY A 239 -22.79 -12.63 8.57
N LYS A 240 -22.66 -11.51 7.86
CA LYS A 240 -22.33 -11.44 6.44
C LYS A 240 -20.83 -11.19 6.25
N PRO A 241 -20.17 -11.94 5.36
CA PRO A 241 -18.78 -11.63 5.05
C PRO A 241 -18.68 -10.31 4.28
N SER A 242 -17.77 -9.41 4.70
CA SER A 242 -17.60 -8.07 4.13
C SER A 242 -17.32 -8.02 2.63
N ILE A 243 -16.79 -9.11 2.04
CA ILE A 243 -16.63 -9.22 0.58
C ILE A 243 -17.97 -9.25 -0.17
N ASN A 244 -19.05 -9.66 0.48
CA ASN A 244 -20.40 -9.75 -0.09
C ASN A 244 -21.18 -8.44 0.06
N GLU A 245 -20.63 -7.48 0.78
CA GLU A 245 -21.27 -6.20 1.13
C GLU A 245 -20.58 -5.02 0.43
N ILE A 246 -19.57 -5.33 -0.39
CA ILE A 246 -18.93 -4.39 -1.29
C ILE A 246 -19.18 -4.81 -2.73
N VAL A 247 -19.17 -3.84 -3.63
CA VAL A 247 -19.30 -4.11 -5.07
C VAL A 247 -17.99 -3.76 -5.75
N ARG A 248 -17.39 -4.74 -6.42
CA ARG A 248 -16.14 -4.59 -7.18
C ARG A 248 -16.42 -4.72 -8.67
N ASN A 249 -16.03 -3.72 -9.46
CA ASN A 249 -16.14 -3.81 -10.91
C ASN A 249 -14.98 -4.59 -11.55
N GLU A 250 -15.02 -4.78 -12.88
CA GLU A 250 -14.00 -5.52 -13.63
C GLU A 250 -12.59 -4.95 -13.45
N TYR A 251 -12.44 -3.62 -13.43
CA TYR A 251 -11.16 -2.92 -13.24
C TYR A 251 -10.88 -2.57 -11.77
N GLY A 252 -11.47 -3.33 -10.85
CA GLY A 252 -11.18 -3.32 -9.41
C GLY A 252 -11.56 -2.05 -8.66
N VAL A 253 -12.40 -1.19 -9.22
CA VAL A 253 -13.00 -0.09 -8.45
C VAL A 253 -14.00 -0.71 -7.49
N VAL A 254 -13.86 -0.39 -6.20
CA VAL A 254 -14.75 -0.84 -5.14
C VAL A 254 -15.69 0.29 -4.80
N THR A 255 -16.99 0.02 -4.85
CA THR A 255 -18.03 0.87 -4.29
C THR A 255 -18.54 0.22 -3.01
N TYR A 256 -18.93 1.05 -2.06
CA TYR A 256 -19.36 0.64 -0.73
C TYR A 256 -20.82 1.10 -0.56
N PRO A 257 -21.80 0.22 -0.86
CA PRO A 257 -23.21 0.51 -0.62
C PRO A 257 -23.47 0.81 0.85
N ASP A 258 -24.62 1.45 1.08
CA ASP A 258 -25.14 1.83 2.39
C ASP A 258 -26.66 1.63 2.32
N CYS A 259 -27.14 0.58 2.98
CA CYS A 259 -28.48 0.04 2.85
C CYS A 259 -29.52 0.88 3.61
N ASP A 260 -29.11 1.61 4.63
CA ASP A 260 -29.99 2.43 5.45
C ASP A 260 -29.47 3.82 5.79
N ALA A 261 -28.64 4.41 4.93
CA ALA A 261 -28.09 5.78 4.92
C ALA A 261 -28.96 6.91 5.49
N ASN A 262 -30.29 6.78 5.43
CA ASN A 262 -31.23 7.75 5.99
C ASN A 262 -31.34 7.67 7.53
N LYS A 263 -30.88 6.58 8.14
CA LYS A 263 -30.85 6.35 9.59
C LYS A 263 -29.52 6.77 10.19
N ASP A 264 -28.46 6.82 9.40
CA ASP A 264 -27.14 7.17 9.88
C ASP A 264 -26.95 8.65 10.11
N THR A 265 -26.16 8.94 11.15
CA THR A 265 -25.71 10.31 11.43
C THR A 265 -24.50 10.72 10.58
N SER A 266 -23.83 9.75 9.97
CA SER A 266 -22.68 9.91 9.09
C SER A 266 -22.56 8.69 8.19
N TYR A 267 -22.00 8.84 6.98
CA TYR A 267 -21.81 7.73 6.05
C TYR A 267 -21.16 6.50 6.72
N LEU A 268 -21.85 5.37 6.68
CA LEU A 268 -21.42 4.09 7.20
C LEU A 268 -21.77 3.02 6.15
N PRO A 269 -20.77 2.43 5.48
CA PRO A 269 -21.06 1.43 4.44
C PRO A 269 -21.48 0.10 5.07
N ASP A 270 -22.27 -0.68 4.32
CA ASP A 270 -22.84 -1.97 4.75
C ASP A 270 -21.83 -2.84 5.50
N TYR A 271 -20.62 -3.03 4.95
CA TYR A 271 -19.60 -3.89 5.56
C TYR A 271 -19.04 -3.41 6.92
N LEU A 272 -19.42 -2.21 7.36
CA LEU A 272 -19.11 -1.62 8.65
C LEU A 272 -20.37 -1.28 9.46
N ASP A 273 -21.56 -1.68 8.97
CA ASP A 273 -22.86 -1.34 9.53
C ASP A 273 -23.67 -2.58 9.95
N ALA A 274 -23.67 -2.84 11.26
CA ALA A 274 -24.35 -4.00 11.83
C ALA A 274 -25.89 -3.98 11.69
N ASP A 275 -26.48 -2.84 11.30
CA ASP A 275 -27.92 -2.72 11.04
C ASP A 275 -28.31 -3.22 9.64
N CYS A 276 -27.33 -3.39 8.73
CA CYS A 276 -27.51 -3.80 7.33
C CYS A 276 -27.54 -5.34 7.10
N LYS A 277 -28.53 -6.01 7.68
CA LYS A 277 -28.72 -7.49 7.61
C LYS A 277 -29.40 -8.06 6.36
#